data_AF-A0A9E5KLR0-F1
#
_entry.id   AF-A0A9E5KLR0-F1
#
_cell.length_a   1.000
_cell.length_b   1.000
_cell.length_c   1.000
_cell.angle_alpha   90.00
_cell.angle_beta   90.00
_cell.angle_gamma   90.00
#
_symmetry.space_group_name_H-M   'P 1'
#
loop_
_entity.id
_entity.type
_entity.pdbx_description
1 polymer ?
#
loop_
_entity_poly.entity_id
_entity_poly.type
_entity_poly.pdbx_seq_one_letter_code
_entity_poly.pdbx_strand_id
1 'polypeptide(L)' 'MARPKIYANAAERQAAYRENNARVDLVLPKELNATLDDIAQHLDLTKNSLVNAMVRFALTNRNWKTQGAAWVKK' A
#
# COMPACT_ATOMS: atom_id res chain seq x y z
N MET A 1 -2.16 34.62 -5.33
CA MET A 1 -2.40 33.84 -6.56
C MET A 1 -2.75 32.42 -6.15
N ALA A 2 -3.98 31.95 -6.42
CA ALA A 2 -4.39 30.60 -6.07
C ALA A 2 -3.77 29.59 -7.06
N ARG A 3 -3.13 28.52 -6.55
CA ARG A 3 -2.65 27.42 -7.39
C ARG A 3 -3.86 26.82 -8.14
N PRO A 4 -3.83 26.71 -9.48
CA PRO A 4 -4.93 26.09 -10.21
C PRO A 4 -5.18 24.68 -9.67
N LYS A 5 -6.46 24.29 -9.56
CA LYS A 5 -6.80 22.90 -9.22
C LYS A 5 -6.13 21.99 -10.25
N ILE A 6 -5.36 21.01 -9.77
CA ILE A 6 -4.63 20.05 -10.61
C ILE A 6 -5.61 19.19 -11.44
N TYR A 7 -6.83 19.02 -10.95
CA TYR A 7 -7.91 18.27 -11.61
C TYR A 7 -9.22 19.06 -11.51
N ALA A 8 -10.00 19.10 -12.59
CA ALA A 8 -11.23 19.87 -12.72
C ALA A 8 -12.44 19.19 -12.04
N ASN A 9 -12.46 17.85 -11.96
CA ASN A 9 -13.57 17.09 -11.35
C ASN A 9 -13.13 15.79 -10.64
N ALA A 10 -14.07 15.14 -9.95
CA ALA A 10 -13.81 13.90 -9.21
C ALA A 10 -13.44 12.70 -10.12
N ALA A 11 -13.96 12.66 -11.34
CA ALA A 11 -13.65 11.62 -12.30
C ALA A 11 -12.20 11.71 -12.79
N GLU A 12 -11.70 12.90 -13.08
CA GLU A 12 -10.29 13.16 -13.42
C GLU A 12 -9.35 12.80 -12.27
N ARG A 13 -9.72 13.13 -11.02
CA ARG A 13 -8.97 12.67 -9.84
C ARG A 13 -8.86 11.15 -9.77
N GLN A 14 -9.96 10.46 -10.06
CA GLN A 14 -9.98 8.99 -9.99
C GLN A 14 -9.23 8.36 -11.16
N ALA A 15 -9.31 8.94 -12.35
CA ALA A 15 -8.52 8.54 -13.51
C ALA A 15 -7.02 8.70 -13.23
N ALA A 16 -6.58 9.88 -12.74
CA ALA A 16 -5.19 10.11 -12.38
C ALA A 16 -4.72 9.20 -11.24
N TYR A 17 -5.58 8.90 -10.25
CA TYR A 17 -5.24 7.92 -9.22
C TYR A 17 -4.99 6.53 -9.80
N ARG A 18 -5.82 6.08 -10.75
CA ARG A 18 -5.65 4.77 -11.41
C ARG A 18 -4.45 4.74 -12.35
N GLU A 19 -4.14 5.85 -13.01
CA GLU A 19 -2.97 5.98 -13.88
C GLU A 19 -1.66 5.89 -13.09
N ASN A 20 -1.62 6.51 -11.90
CA ASN A 20 -0.41 6.58 -11.09
C ASN A 20 -0.24 5.41 -10.10
N ASN A 21 -1.26 4.59 -9.89
CA ASN A 21 -1.22 3.52 -8.88
C ASN A 21 -1.67 2.19 -9.48
N ALA A 22 -0.87 1.15 -9.24
CA ALA A 22 -1.24 -0.22 -9.57
C ALA A 22 -2.01 -0.88 -8.42
N ARG A 23 -2.99 -1.72 -8.75
CA ARG A 23 -3.66 -2.59 -7.78
C ARG A 23 -2.85 -3.89 -7.63
N VAL A 24 -2.64 -4.29 -6.38
CA VAL A 24 -2.02 -5.57 -6.04
C VAL A 24 -3.01 -6.34 -5.17
N ASP A 25 -3.44 -7.51 -5.63
CA ASP A 25 -4.25 -8.42 -4.85
C ASP A 25 -3.33 -9.47 -4.18
N LEU A 26 -3.49 -9.68 -2.88
CA LEU A 26 -2.65 -10.55 -2.06
C LEU A 26 -3.52 -11.62 -1.39
N VAL A 27 -3.06 -12.86 -1.41
CA VAL A 27 -3.66 -13.95 -0.65
C VAL A 27 -2.86 -14.13 0.64
N LEU A 28 -3.52 -13.92 1.77
CA LEU A 28 -2.90 -14.01 3.10
C LEU A 28 -3.59 -15.09 3.94
N PRO A 29 -2.87 -15.77 4.84
CA PRO A 29 -3.49 -16.58 5.88
C PRO A 29 -4.49 -15.75 6.69
N LYS A 30 -5.60 -16.37 7.12
CA LYS A 30 -6.68 -15.68 7.85
C LYS A 30 -6.19 -14.97 9.11
N GLU A 31 -5.29 -15.62 9.84
CA GLU A 31 -4.68 -15.08 11.07
C GLU A 31 -3.91 -13.78 10.78
N LEU A 32 -3.08 -13.78 9.74
CA LEU A 32 -2.32 -12.59 9.34
C LEU A 32 -3.24 -11.45 8.91
N ASN A 33 -4.32 -11.75 8.17
CA ASN A 33 -5.29 -10.73 7.81
C ASN A 33 -5.96 -10.12 9.06
N ALA A 34 -6.31 -10.94 10.06
CA ALA A 34 -6.89 -10.45 11.31
C ALA A 34 -5.91 -9.55 12.09
N THR A 35 -4.63 -9.92 12.15
CA THR A 35 -3.59 -9.06 12.76
C THR A 35 -3.46 -7.72 12.04
N LEU A 36 -3.53 -7.71 10.70
CA LEU A 36 -3.49 -6.45 9.94
C LEU A 36 -4.74 -5.58 10.21
N ASP A 37 -5.91 -6.19 10.38
CA ASP A 37 -7.14 -5.47 10.74
C ASP A 37 -7.03 -4.85 12.14
N ASP A 38 -6.52 -5.60 13.11
CA ASP A 38 -6.31 -5.14 14.48
C ASP A 38 -5.32 -3.96 14.57
N ILE A 39 -4.16 -4.07 13.91
CA ILE A 39 -3.18 -2.98 13.85
C ILE A 39 -3.78 -1.74 13.16
N ALA A 40 -4.53 -1.93 12.08
CA ALA A 40 -5.15 -0.83 11.35
C ALA A 40 -6.17 -0.09 12.23
N GLN A 41 -6.97 -0.82 13.01
CA GLN A 41 -7.91 -0.23 13.97
C GLN A 41 -7.18 0.52 15.08
N HIS A 42 -6.14 -0.07 15.67
CA HIS A 42 -5.36 0.57 16.73
C HIS A 42 -4.68 1.87 16.29
N LEU A 43 -4.30 1.98 15.02
CA LEU A 43 -3.63 3.16 14.46
C LEU A 43 -4.59 4.15 13.78
N ASP A 44 -5.90 3.87 13.77
CA ASP A 44 -6.92 4.64 13.02
C ASP A 44 -6.56 4.82 11.53
N LEU A 45 -6.13 3.71 10.89
CA LEU A 45 -5.75 3.67 9.49
C LEU A 45 -6.60 2.66 8.73
N THR A 46 -6.73 2.86 7.41
CA THR A 46 -7.22 1.78 6.55
C THR A 46 -6.15 0.70 6.44
N LYS A 47 -6.57 -0.57 6.37
CA LYS A 47 -5.67 -1.70 6.12
C LYS A 47 -4.82 -1.51 4.86
N ASN A 48 -5.39 -0.92 3.81
CA ASN A 48 -4.63 -0.59 2.59
C ASN A 48 -3.51 0.44 2.86
N SER A 49 -3.80 1.49 3.64
CA SER A 49 -2.78 2.47 4.05
C SER A 49 -1.66 1.82 4.87
N LEU A 50 -2.01 0.95 5.82
CA LEU A 50 -1.06 0.21 6.64
C LEU A 50 -0.14 -0.67 5.77
N VAL A 51 -0.72 -1.48 4.88
CA VAL A 51 0.05 -2.37 3.98
C VAL A 51 0.98 -1.56 3.08
N ASN A 52 0.52 -0.44 2.52
CA ASN A 52 1.38 0.44 1.73
C ASN A 52 2.56 1.01 2.54
N ALA A 53 2.33 1.43 3.78
CA ALA A 53 3.39 1.91 4.65
C ALA A 53 4.41 0.80 4.96
N MET A 54 3.93 -0.42 5.26
CA MET A 54 4.78 -1.58 5.50
C MET A 54 5.62 -1.95 4.26
N VAL A 55 5.02 -1.95 3.06
CA VAL A 55 5.74 -2.22 1.80
C VAL A 55 6.83 -1.17 1.56
N ARG A 56 6.53 0.11 1.76
CA ARG A 56 7.52 1.18 1.63
C ARG A 56 8.67 1.01 2.62
N PHE A 57 8.35 0.76 3.89
CA PHE A 57 9.35 0.49 4.92
C PHE A 57 10.23 -0.70 4.55
N ALA A 58 9.64 -1.80 4.09
CA ALA A 58 10.37 -2.99 3.67
C ALA A 58 11.32 -2.71 2.50
N LEU A 59 10.89 -1.95 1.49
CA LEU A 59 11.70 -1.60 0.32
C LEU A 59 12.80 -0.59 0.63
N THR A 60 12.57 0.32 1.58
CA THR A 60 13.57 1.31 2.01
C THR A 60 14.69 0.65 2.83
N ASN A 61 14.34 -0.27 3.74
CA ASN A 61 15.30 -0.79 4.72
C ASN A 61 16.03 -2.05 4.27
N ARG A 62 15.63 -2.67 3.15
CA ARG A 62 16.21 -3.93 2.72
C ARG A 62 16.34 -4.03 1.21
N ASN A 63 17.54 -4.40 0.74
CA ASN A 63 17.75 -4.75 -0.66
C ASN A 63 17.37 -6.21 -0.93
N TRP A 64 16.10 -6.42 -1.27
CA TRP A 64 15.51 -7.73 -1.56
C TRP A 64 16.11 -8.43 -2.78
N LYS A 65 16.66 -7.68 -3.76
CA LYS A 65 17.29 -8.27 -4.96
C LYS A 65 18.58 -9.01 -4.61
N THR A 66 19.37 -8.43 -3.71
CA THR A 66 20.67 -8.99 -3.31
C THR A 66 20.52 -10.00 -2.19
N GLN A 67 19.64 -9.73 -1.22
CA GLN A 67 19.50 -10.56 -0.02
C GLN A 67 18.48 -11.70 -0.16
N GLY A 68 17.68 -11.70 -1.23
CA GLY A 68 16.61 -12.66 -1.45
C GLY A 68 15.40 -12.45 -0.54
N ALA A 69 14.30 -13.10 -0.90
CA ALA A 69 13.08 -13.12 -0.09
C ALA A 69 13.20 -14.20 1.00
N ALA A 70 13.20 -13.77 2.26
CA ALA A 70 13.05 -14.72 3.37
C ALA A 70 11.66 -15.36 3.30
N TRP A 71 11.57 -16.66 3.64
CA TRP A 71 10.31 -17.43 3.73
C TRP A 71 9.66 -17.87 2.41
N VAL A 72 10.29 -17.61 1.26
CA VAL A 72 9.88 -18.25 -0.01
C VAL A 72 10.46 -19.67 -0.03
N LYS A 73 9.60 -20.67 0.21
CA LYS A 73 9.94 -22.05 -0.18
C LYS A 73 9.85 -22.12 -1.70
N LYS A 74 10.98 -22.39 -2.37
CA LYS A 74 10.97 -22.78 -3.78
C LYS A 74 10.25 -24.11 -3.95
#